data_AF-A0A9W7DHT4-F1
#
_entry.id   AF-A0A9W7DHT4-F1
#
_cell.length_a   1.000
_cell.length_b   1.000
_cell.length_c   1.000
_cell.angle_alpha   90.00
_cell.angle_beta   90.00
_cell.angle_gamma   90.00
#
_symmetry.space_group_name_H-M   'P 1'
#
loop_
_entity.id
_entity.type
_entity.pdbx_description
1 polymer ?
#
loop_
_entity_poly.entity_id
_entity_poly.type
_entity_poly.pdbx_seq_one_letter_code
_entity_poly.pdbx_strand_id
1 'polypeptide(L)'
;MSKRRKDDQLTPSAYPAHLMGIKRPCPKKQKPDPINERIQMVESKNESHSQGPLDPFFGQRRAFPIAIDLNAVDRSKTPQDVNEYLALVRLEAQGFDSQFISQNDNSDDDGGIYWVPSNGNDEDQSDSESEERKYLEDYRNNRERYNDFRSNLTELDAIDLPKTQKEWKQFIFENQPTDELIAQIIEENEVIKLIVYFTKWLNTKVNENFALWIFRIMESIDDVLDGSDLSVIRALGKKAKKQSGNNLDEINSTIMKRILFVIAGYYGQRDLIME
;
A
#
# COMPACT_ATOMS: atom_id res chain seq x y z
N MET A 1 -1.07 2.79 73.04
CA MET A 1 -0.26 3.36 74.14
C MET A 1 1.19 2.89 73.99
N SER A 2 2.15 3.83 74.13
CA SER A 2 3.62 3.69 74.37
C SER A 2 4.42 2.71 73.50
N LYS A 3 5.26 3.13 72.54
CA LYS A 3 6.56 3.85 72.62
C LYS A 3 7.64 3.23 73.52
N ARG A 4 8.68 2.73 72.82
CA ARG A 4 10.15 2.91 72.97
C ARG A 4 10.90 2.35 74.19
N ARG A 5 12.10 1.83 73.88
CA ARG A 5 13.45 1.96 74.52
C ARG A 5 14.17 0.59 74.44
N LYS A 6 15.49 0.41 74.30
CA LYS A 6 16.76 1.19 74.32
C LYS A 6 17.82 0.23 73.73
N ASP A 7 18.74 0.68 72.87
CA ASP A 7 20.15 1.03 73.19
C ASP A 7 20.89 0.03 74.10
N ASP A 8 21.97 -0.58 73.56
CA ASP A 8 23.20 -0.88 74.30
C ASP A 8 24.42 -0.79 73.35
N GLN A 9 25.35 0.08 73.73
CA GLN A 9 26.73 0.19 73.24
C GLN A 9 27.68 -0.37 74.31
N LEU A 10 28.87 -0.84 73.92
CA LEU A 10 30.18 -0.82 74.65
C LEU A 10 31.09 -1.88 73.97
N THR A 11 32.38 -1.76 73.65
CA THR A 11 33.42 -0.71 73.60
C THR A 11 34.71 -1.37 72.99
N PRO A 12 35.81 -0.63 72.73
CA PRO A 12 36.90 -0.99 71.82
C PRO A 12 38.22 -1.40 72.50
N SER A 13 39.14 -2.00 71.74
CA SER A 13 40.57 -2.19 72.07
C SER A 13 41.25 -2.87 70.85
N ALA A 14 42.44 -2.58 70.33
CA ALA A 14 43.48 -1.57 70.49
C ALA A 14 44.41 -1.71 69.25
N TYR A 15 45.04 -0.62 68.80
CA TYR A 15 46.17 -0.60 67.81
C TYR A 15 47.47 -1.15 68.48
N PRO A 16 48.62 -1.44 67.79
CA PRO A 16 49.13 -0.75 66.60
C PRO A 16 50.05 -1.50 65.59
N ALA A 17 50.27 -0.81 64.46
CA ALA A 17 51.50 -0.63 63.66
C ALA A 17 52.42 -1.82 63.24
N HIS A 18 52.77 -1.78 61.94
CA HIS A 18 54.11 -1.84 61.33
C HIS A 18 54.32 -2.85 60.19
N LEU A 19 54.97 -2.32 59.14
CA LEU A 19 55.75 -2.93 58.07
C LEU A 19 55.03 -3.25 56.74
N MET A 20 55.04 -2.17 55.95
CA MET A 20 55.22 -2.15 54.50
C MET A 20 56.06 -3.31 53.94
N GLY A 21 55.66 -3.75 52.74
CA GLY A 21 56.64 -4.05 51.69
C GLY A 21 56.55 -5.44 51.03
N ILE A 22 55.46 -5.75 50.31
CA ILE A 22 55.52 -6.74 49.23
C ILE A 22 54.85 -6.17 47.98
N LYS A 23 55.67 -5.64 47.07
CA LYS A 23 55.26 -5.32 45.69
C LYS A 23 54.82 -6.62 45.01
N ARG A 24 53.55 -6.72 44.62
CA ARG A 24 53.09 -7.69 43.62
C ARG A 24 52.82 -6.96 42.29
N PRO A 25 53.08 -7.60 41.14
CA PRO A 25 53.13 -6.93 39.85
C PRO A 25 51.73 -6.54 39.35
N CYS A 26 51.64 -5.37 38.72
CA CYS A 26 50.46 -4.93 37.98
C CYS A 26 50.11 -5.93 36.85
N PRO A 27 48.84 -6.35 36.70
CA PRO A 27 48.40 -7.03 35.49
C PRO A 27 48.40 -6.04 34.31
N LYS A 28 48.97 -6.47 33.20
CA LYS A 28 49.00 -5.73 31.93
C LYS A 28 47.57 -5.41 31.49
N LYS A 29 47.28 -4.15 31.19
CA LYS A 29 46.02 -3.71 30.57
C LYS A 29 45.85 -4.43 29.23
N GLN A 30 44.91 -5.36 29.13
CA GLN A 30 44.42 -5.86 27.85
C GLN A 30 43.66 -4.71 27.17
N LYS A 31 43.92 -4.51 25.87
CA LYS A 31 43.17 -3.55 25.05
C LYS A 31 41.70 -4.00 25.02
N PRO A 32 40.72 -3.09 25.18
CA PRO A 32 39.32 -3.44 25.00
C PRO A 32 39.06 -3.85 23.55
N ASP A 33 38.29 -4.91 23.36
CA ASP A 33 37.91 -5.41 22.05
C ASP A 33 37.03 -4.38 21.31
N PRO A 34 37.15 -4.27 19.97
CA PRO A 34 36.44 -3.28 19.14
C PRO A 34 34.91 -3.42 19.17
N ILE A 35 34.39 -4.49 19.78
CA ILE A 35 32.97 -4.78 19.93
C ILE A 35 32.34 -3.95 21.07
N ASN A 36 33.07 -3.74 22.17
CA ASN A 36 32.56 -2.94 23.31
C ASN A 36 32.52 -1.45 22.97
N GLU A 37 33.41 -0.97 22.10
CA GLU A 37 33.37 0.41 21.58
C GLU A 37 32.13 0.65 20.70
N ARG A 38 31.72 -0.34 19.89
CA ARG A 38 30.50 -0.25 19.06
C ARG A 38 29.22 -0.21 19.89
N ILE A 39 29.16 -0.92 21.01
CA ILE A 39 27.99 -0.91 21.91
C ILE A 39 27.83 0.48 22.55
N GLN A 40 28.93 1.06 23.05
CA GLN A 40 28.91 2.40 23.67
C GLN A 40 28.57 3.52 22.67
N MET A 41 28.99 3.40 21.41
CA MET A 41 28.63 4.39 20.37
C MET A 41 27.13 4.39 20.03
N VAL A 42 26.41 3.27 20.18
CA VAL A 42 24.97 3.18 19.89
C VAL A 42 24.10 3.73 21.03
N GLU A 43 24.56 3.64 22.28
CA GLU A 43 23.85 4.20 23.45
C GLU A 43 23.74 5.74 23.41
N SER A 44 24.69 6.41 22.76
CA SER A 44 24.77 7.88 22.75
C SER A 44 23.95 8.60 21.68
N LYS A 45 23.18 7.89 20.83
CA LYS A 45 22.51 8.51 19.67
C LYS A 45 21.00 8.29 19.53
N ASN A 46 20.34 7.61 20.48
CA ASN A 46 18.90 7.31 20.37
C ASN A 46 18.13 7.76 21.61
N GLU A 47 17.85 9.06 21.71
CA GLU A 47 16.76 9.58 22.53
C GLU A 47 15.41 9.29 21.85
N SER A 48 14.98 8.03 21.87
CA SER A 48 13.57 7.64 21.67
C SER A 48 13.21 6.65 22.78
N HIS A 49 12.58 7.18 23.83
CA HIS A 49 12.46 6.59 25.16
C HIS A 49 11.48 5.39 25.26
N SER A 50 11.21 4.67 24.17
CA SER A 50 10.25 3.55 24.17
C SER A 50 10.74 2.29 23.47
N GLN A 51 11.96 2.28 22.94
CA GLN A 51 12.44 1.15 22.15
C GLN A 51 13.93 0.90 22.44
N GLY A 52 14.27 -0.17 23.17
CA GLY A 52 15.65 -0.59 23.43
C GLY A 52 16.44 -0.89 22.13
N PRO A 53 17.78 -0.95 22.18
CA PRO A 53 18.61 -1.09 20.98
C PRO A 53 18.28 -2.38 20.20
N LEU A 54 18.36 -2.28 18.86
CA LEU A 54 18.22 -3.43 17.96
C LEU A 54 19.38 -4.41 18.16
N ASP A 55 19.07 -5.70 18.11
CA ASP A 55 20.07 -6.75 18.19
C ASP A 55 20.86 -6.86 16.88
N PRO A 56 22.20 -6.72 16.90
CA PRO A 56 22.99 -6.75 15.68
C PRO A 56 23.04 -8.13 14.99
N PHE A 57 22.69 -9.21 15.70
CA PHE A 57 22.70 -10.56 15.12
C PHE A 57 21.33 -10.97 14.58
N PHE A 58 20.25 -10.69 15.32
CA PHE A 58 18.90 -11.14 14.96
C PHE A 58 18.04 -10.05 14.28
N GLY A 59 18.49 -8.79 14.24
CA GLY A 59 17.74 -7.69 13.65
C GLY A 59 16.42 -7.35 14.38
N GLN A 60 16.19 -7.91 15.56
CA GLN A 60 14.99 -7.74 16.37
C GLN A 60 15.32 -7.03 17.69
N ARG A 61 14.33 -6.43 18.34
CA ARG A 61 14.51 -5.79 19.66
C ARG A 61 14.36 -6.83 20.77
N ARG A 62 15.15 -6.67 21.83
CA ARG A 62 15.07 -7.55 23.01
C ARG A 62 13.78 -7.27 23.78
N ALA A 63 13.06 -8.34 24.15
CA ALA A 63 11.86 -8.24 24.99
C ALA A 63 12.21 -7.96 26.47
N PHE A 64 13.41 -8.33 26.92
CA PHE A 64 13.85 -8.17 28.31
C PHE A 64 14.97 -7.12 28.44
N PRO A 65 14.89 -6.23 29.44
CA PRO A 65 15.92 -5.22 29.73
C PRO A 65 17.10 -5.85 30.49
N ILE A 66 17.76 -6.83 29.88
CA ILE A 66 18.87 -7.56 30.51
C ILE A 66 20.15 -7.31 29.68
N ALA A 67 21.13 -6.68 30.32
CA ALA A 67 22.50 -6.61 29.82
C ALA A 67 23.18 -7.96 30.07
N ILE A 68 22.96 -8.91 29.15
CA ILE A 68 23.54 -10.25 29.25
C ILE A 68 25.02 -10.17 28.87
N ASP A 69 25.90 -10.39 29.85
CA ASP A 69 27.33 -10.59 29.60
C ASP A 69 27.57 -12.02 29.10
N LEU A 70 27.78 -12.15 27.78
CA LEU A 70 27.95 -13.44 27.11
C LEU A 70 29.32 -14.08 27.37
N ASN A 71 30.28 -13.32 27.92
CA ASN A 71 31.66 -13.79 28.11
C ASN A 71 31.86 -14.49 29.45
N ALA A 72 30.99 -14.25 30.43
CA ALA A 72 31.07 -14.81 31.76
C ALA A 72 30.38 -16.19 31.91
N VAL A 73 29.75 -16.68 30.85
CA VAL A 73 28.86 -17.85 30.89
C VAL A 73 29.58 -19.13 30.49
N ASP A 74 29.64 -20.09 31.41
CA ASP A 74 30.25 -21.40 31.21
C ASP A 74 29.26 -22.35 30.51
N ARG A 75 29.51 -22.63 29.23
CA ARG A 75 28.65 -23.51 28.39
C ARG A 75 28.59 -24.96 28.87
N SER A 76 29.48 -25.37 29.77
CA SER A 76 29.56 -26.75 30.26
C SER A 76 28.73 -27.03 31.51
N LYS A 77 28.18 -25.99 32.15
CA LYS A 77 27.43 -26.12 33.40
C LYS A 77 25.94 -25.88 33.19
N THR A 78 25.11 -26.51 34.01
CA THR A 78 23.69 -26.19 34.06
C THR A 78 23.51 -24.81 34.69
N PRO A 79 22.76 -23.90 34.03
CA PRO A 79 22.59 -22.54 34.53
C PRO A 79 21.88 -22.55 35.88
N GLN A 80 22.37 -21.74 36.82
CA GLN A 80 21.76 -21.60 38.15
C GLN A 80 20.86 -20.37 38.26
N ASP A 81 20.95 -19.44 37.30
CA ASP A 81 20.14 -18.23 37.23
C ASP A 81 19.43 -18.10 35.86
N VAL A 82 18.30 -17.39 35.86
CA VAL A 82 17.51 -17.10 34.65
C VAL A 82 18.33 -16.31 33.63
N ASN A 83 19.17 -15.38 34.09
CA ASN A 83 20.01 -14.59 33.19
C ASN A 83 21.08 -15.45 32.49
N GLU A 84 21.65 -16.41 33.23
CA GLU A 84 22.63 -17.36 32.70
C GLU A 84 21.97 -18.31 31.69
N TYR A 85 20.74 -18.76 31.98
CA TYR A 85 19.95 -19.57 31.04
C TYR A 85 19.65 -18.81 29.74
N LEU A 86 19.16 -17.56 29.83
CA LEU A 86 18.88 -16.74 28.65
C LEU A 86 20.14 -16.44 27.83
N ALA A 87 21.29 -16.33 28.48
CA ALA A 87 22.59 -16.20 27.81
C ALA A 87 22.97 -17.45 27.01
N LEU A 88 22.79 -18.64 27.61
CA LEU A 88 23.06 -19.91 26.94
C LEU A 88 22.13 -20.13 25.74
N VAL A 89 20.82 -19.91 25.89
CA VAL A 89 19.83 -20.00 24.80
C VAL A 89 20.19 -19.05 23.65
N ARG A 90 20.70 -17.87 23.98
CA ARG A 90 21.13 -16.90 22.97
C ARG A 90 22.38 -17.36 22.22
N LEU A 91 23.38 -17.89 22.93
CA LEU A 91 24.59 -18.44 22.31
C LEU A 91 24.26 -19.66 21.44
N GLU A 92 23.29 -20.45 21.85
CA GLU A 92 22.76 -21.58 21.09
C GLU A 92 22.05 -21.10 19.81
N ALA A 93 21.14 -20.13 19.92
CA ALA A 93 20.42 -19.54 18.79
C ALA A 93 21.36 -18.85 17.77
N GLN A 94 22.50 -18.32 18.21
CA GLN A 94 23.53 -17.78 17.32
C GLN A 94 24.27 -18.87 16.52
N GLY A 95 24.30 -20.10 17.05
CA GLY A 95 24.89 -21.25 16.37
C GLY A 95 23.96 -21.90 15.34
N PHE A 96 22.68 -21.55 15.33
CA PHE A 96 21.71 -22.04 14.35
C PHE A 96 21.69 -21.14 13.11
N ASP A 97 21.83 -21.76 11.94
CA ASP A 97 21.57 -21.08 10.68
C ASP A 97 20.06 -20.81 10.54
N SER A 98 19.69 -19.55 10.33
CA SER A 98 18.31 -19.06 10.32
C SER A 98 17.46 -19.58 9.15
N GLN A 99 18.05 -20.34 8.23
CA GLN A 99 17.37 -20.95 7.09
C GLN A 99 17.29 -22.47 7.23
N PHE A 100 16.41 -22.93 8.12
CA PHE A 100 16.00 -24.34 8.11
C PHE A 100 14.87 -24.51 7.08
N ILE A 101 15.22 -24.86 5.84
CA ILE A 101 14.24 -25.31 4.85
C ILE A 101 14.05 -26.82 5.08
N SER A 102 12.98 -27.19 5.79
CA SER A 102 12.55 -28.58 5.85
C SER A 102 11.94 -28.94 4.51
N GLN A 103 12.61 -29.77 3.71
CA GLN A 103 11.96 -30.45 2.59
C GLN A 103 10.95 -31.42 3.20
N ASN A 104 9.68 -31.03 3.17
CA ASN A 104 8.60 -31.95 3.49
C ASN A 104 8.43 -32.85 2.26
N ASP A 105 8.94 -34.08 2.33
CA ASP A 105 8.72 -35.13 1.32
C ASP A 105 7.30 -35.73 1.45
N ASN A 106 6.32 -34.88 1.73
CA ASN A 106 4.91 -35.22 1.64
C ASN A 106 4.40 -34.70 0.31
N SER A 107 4.14 -35.65 -0.58
CA SER A 107 3.31 -35.48 -1.78
C SER A 107 1.86 -35.24 -1.34
N ASP A 108 1.62 -34.07 -0.76
CA ASP A 108 0.29 -33.55 -0.54
C ASP A 108 0.03 -32.49 -1.61
N ASP A 109 -0.97 -32.81 -2.42
CA ASP A 109 -1.74 -31.96 -3.33
C ASP A 109 -1.97 -30.56 -2.74
N ASP A 110 -1.01 -29.66 -2.94
CA ASP A 110 -1.18 -28.24 -2.66
C ASP A 110 -2.08 -27.68 -3.75
N GLY A 111 -3.35 -27.49 -3.40
CA GLY A 111 -4.36 -26.77 -4.17
C GLY A 111 -4.03 -25.30 -4.36
N GLY A 112 -2.80 -24.99 -4.78
CA GLY A 112 -2.47 -23.73 -5.40
C GLY A 112 -3.24 -23.63 -6.71
N ILE A 113 -4.26 -22.79 -6.75
CA ILE A 113 -4.91 -22.39 -8.00
C ILE A 113 -3.88 -21.55 -8.77
N TYR A 114 -3.04 -22.22 -9.57
CA TYR A 114 -2.27 -21.55 -10.60
C TYR A 114 -3.14 -21.48 -11.85
N TRP A 115 -3.32 -20.26 -12.34
CA TRP A 115 -4.03 -20.01 -13.59
C TRP A 115 -3.29 -20.67 -14.74
N VAL A 116 -3.94 -21.61 -15.40
CA VAL A 116 -3.49 -22.17 -16.68
C VAL A 116 -4.13 -21.31 -17.77
N PRO A 117 -3.37 -20.68 -18.66
CA PRO A 117 -3.94 -20.01 -19.82
C PRO A 117 -4.70 -21.03 -20.64
N SER A 118 -6.03 -20.88 -20.69
CA SER A 118 -6.86 -21.67 -21.57
C SER A 118 -6.67 -21.11 -22.98
N ASN A 119 -5.94 -21.84 -23.83
CA ASN A 119 -5.87 -21.55 -25.26
C ASN A 119 -7.25 -21.80 -25.88
N GLY A 120 -8.12 -20.80 -25.83
CA GLY A 120 -9.40 -20.77 -26.53
C GLY A 120 -9.22 -20.19 -27.92
N ASN A 121 -9.27 -21.06 -28.93
CA ASN A 121 -9.49 -20.82 -30.37
C ASN A 121 -9.40 -19.36 -30.90
N ASP A 122 -8.26 -19.06 -31.51
CA ASP A 122 -7.88 -17.79 -32.17
C ASP A 122 -8.51 -17.56 -33.56
N GLU A 123 -9.83 -17.58 -33.69
CA GLU A 123 -10.48 -17.21 -34.98
C GLU A 123 -11.37 -15.95 -34.89
N ASP A 124 -11.83 -15.53 -33.70
CA ASP A 124 -12.67 -14.31 -33.50
C ASP A 124 -11.88 -13.08 -32.96
N GLN A 125 -10.60 -13.23 -32.64
CA GLN A 125 -9.82 -12.23 -31.90
C GLN A 125 -9.26 -11.11 -32.79
N SER A 126 -9.03 -11.41 -34.08
CA SER A 126 -8.45 -10.49 -35.07
C SER A 126 -9.28 -9.22 -35.29
N ASP A 127 -10.60 -9.38 -35.47
CA ASP A 127 -11.48 -8.25 -35.78
C ASP A 127 -11.72 -7.37 -34.54
N SER A 128 -11.86 -7.99 -33.36
CA SER A 128 -12.09 -7.27 -32.11
C SER A 128 -10.89 -6.41 -31.69
N GLU A 129 -9.65 -6.88 -31.90
CA GLU A 129 -8.44 -6.08 -31.60
C GLU A 129 -8.29 -4.89 -32.56
N SER A 130 -8.69 -5.06 -33.81
CA SER A 130 -8.69 -3.99 -34.82
C SER A 130 -9.69 -2.90 -34.47
N GLU A 131 -10.91 -3.29 -34.05
CA GLU A 131 -11.94 -2.36 -33.58
C GLU A 131 -11.53 -1.61 -32.32
N GLU A 132 -10.98 -2.30 -31.31
CA GLU A 132 -10.48 -1.67 -30.08
C GLU A 132 -9.47 -0.56 -30.39
N ARG A 133 -8.46 -0.86 -31.23
CA ARG A 133 -7.42 0.10 -31.61
C ARG A 133 -8.01 1.32 -32.30
N LYS A 134 -8.93 1.11 -33.24
CA LYS A 134 -9.59 2.21 -33.95
C LYS A 134 -10.37 3.10 -32.98
N TYR A 135 -11.15 2.52 -32.07
CA TYR A 135 -11.92 3.30 -31.11
C TYR A 135 -11.05 4.07 -30.11
N LEU A 136 -9.95 3.47 -29.66
CA LEU A 136 -9.01 4.15 -28.78
C LEU A 136 -8.30 5.32 -29.48
N GLU A 137 -7.96 5.14 -30.76
CA GLU A 137 -7.38 6.22 -31.57
C GLU A 137 -8.38 7.37 -31.78
N ASP A 138 -9.61 7.05 -32.17
CA ASP A 138 -10.69 8.04 -32.32
C ASP A 138 -10.93 8.80 -30.99
N TYR A 139 -10.91 8.10 -29.87
CA TYR A 139 -11.05 8.69 -28.54
C TYR A 139 -9.88 9.63 -28.20
N ARG A 140 -8.63 9.22 -28.46
CA ARG A 140 -7.45 10.07 -28.26
C ARG A 140 -7.53 11.34 -29.11
N ASN A 141 -7.90 11.21 -30.38
CA ASN A 141 -8.05 12.34 -31.30
C ASN A 141 -9.14 13.32 -30.85
N ASN A 142 -10.29 12.81 -30.39
CA ASN A 142 -11.36 13.67 -29.87
C ASN A 142 -10.95 14.40 -28.59
N ARG A 143 -10.20 13.71 -27.71
CA ARG A 143 -9.67 14.30 -26.49
C ARG A 143 -8.63 15.38 -26.78
N GLU A 144 -7.70 15.13 -27.71
CA GLU A 144 -6.73 16.13 -28.17
C GLU A 144 -7.44 17.36 -28.74
N ARG A 145 -8.43 17.16 -29.63
CA ARG A 145 -9.26 18.25 -30.16
C ARG A 145 -9.94 19.07 -29.06
N TYR A 146 -10.46 18.39 -28.04
CA TYR A 146 -11.10 19.07 -26.91
C TYR A 146 -10.10 19.82 -26.03
N ASN A 147 -8.94 19.24 -25.76
CA ASN A 147 -7.86 19.88 -25.01
C ASN A 147 -7.34 21.11 -25.75
N ASP A 148 -7.18 21.04 -27.07
CA ASP A 148 -6.82 22.17 -27.91
C ASP A 148 -7.86 23.29 -27.80
N PHE A 149 -9.15 22.95 -27.92
CA PHE A 149 -10.24 23.91 -27.69
C PHE A 149 -10.13 24.55 -26.30
N ARG A 150 -9.97 23.74 -25.25
CA ARG A 150 -9.91 24.21 -23.85
C ARG A 150 -8.71 25.12 -23.60
N SER A 151 -7.57 24.85 -24.25
CA SER A 151 -6.36 25.67 -24.14
C SER A 151 -6.51 27.06 -24.77
N ASN A 152 -7.36 27.18 -25.78
CA ASN A 152 -7.65 28.43 -26.48
C ASN A 152 -8.84 29.20 -25.89
N LEU A 153 -9.57 28.59 -24.94
CA LEU A 153 -10.75 29.19 -24.33
C LEU A 153 -10.34 30.20 -23.25
N THR A 154 -10.58 31.48 -23.49
CA THR A 154 -10.22 32.57 -22.57
C THR A 154 -11.31 32.94 -21.59
N GLU A 155 -12.57 32.81 -21.99
CA GLU A 155 -13.75 33.19 -21.20
C GLU A 155 -14.83 32.12 -21.37
N LEU A 156 -15.58 31.88 -20.29
CA LEU A 156 -16.75 30.99 -20.26
C LEU A 156 -18.00 31.82 -20.06
N ASP A 157 -19.04 31.51 -20.81
CA ASP A 157 -20.37 32.02 -20.52
C ASP A 157 -20.84 31.41 -19.19
N ALA A 158 -21.36 32.26 -18.29
CA ALA A 158 -21.89 31.83 -17.00
C ALA A 158 -23.24 31.10 -17.17
N ILE A 159 -23.18 29.88 -17.70
CA ILE A 159 -24.34 29.00 -17.89
C ILE A 159 -24.70 28.39 -16.54
N ASP A 160 -25.94 28.61 -16.09
CA ASP A 160 -26.45 28.00 -14.86
C ASP A 160 -26.57 26.48 -15.03
N LEU A 161 -25.67 25.73 -14.40
CA LEU A 161 -25.73 24.28 -14.42
C LEU A 161 -26.82 23.73 -13.49
N PRO A 162 -27.42 22.57 -13.83
CA PRO A 162 -28.36 21.88 -12.98
C PRO A 162 -27.78 21.55 -11.58
N LYS A 163 -28.60 21.62 -10.54
CA LYS A 163 -28.14 21.35 -9.17
C LYS A 163 -28.54 19.97 -8.69
N THR A 164 -29.71 19.49 -9.12
CA THR A 164 -30.25 18.20 -8.70
C THR A 164 -30.04 17.12 -9.75
N GLN A 165 -30.00 15.85 -9.32
CA GLN A 165 -29.89 14.71 -10.23
C GLN A 165 -31.04 14.68 -11.26
N LYS A 166 -32.25 15.09 -10.87
CA LYS A 166 -33.42 15.11 -11.77
C LYS A 166 -33.26 16.16 -12.87
N GLU A 167 -32.83 17.37 -12.51
CA GLU A 167 -32.57 18.45 -13.46
C GLU A 167 -31.43 18.07 -14.41
N TRP A 168 -30.35 17.47 -13.89
CA TRP A 168 -29.26 16.94 -14.74
C TRP A 168 -29.77 15.94 -15.76
N LYS A 169 -30.63 15.00 -15.33
CA LYS A 169 -31.22 14.02 -16.23
C LYS A 169 -32.05 14.70 -17.32
N GLN A 170 -32.83 15.72 -16.97
CA GLN A 170 -33.60 16.46 -17.96
C GLN A 170 -32.66 17.21 -18.93
N PHE A 171 -31.71 17.95 -18.39
CA PHE A 171 -30.74 18.75 -19.15
C PHE A 171 -29.99 17.92 -20.20
N ILE A 172 -29.44 16.77 -19.81
CA ILE A 172 -28.66 15.90 -20.70
C ILE A 172 -29.51 15.31 -21.82
N PHE A 173 -30.77 14.99 -21.57
CA PHE A 173 -31.63 14.41 -22.60
C PHE A 173 -32.23 15.47 -23.53
N GLU A 174 -32.31 16.73 -23.10
CA GLU A 174 -32.85 17.84 -23.88
C GLU A 174 -31.78 18.63 -24.64
N ASN A 175 -30.53 18.65 -24.17
CA ASN A 175 -29.44 19.42 -24.75
C ASN A 175 -28.35 18.51 -25.36
N GLN A 176 -27.61 19.05 -26.32
CA GLN A 176 -26.44 18.40 -26.90
C GLN A 176 -25.16 18.78 -26.13
N PRO A 177 -24.16 17.89 -26.04
CA PRO A 177 -22.90 18.18 -25.36
C PRO A 177 -21.99 19.08 -26.22
N THR A 178 -22.14 20.40 -26.11
CA THR A 178 -21.26 21.37 -26.75
C THR A 178 -19.97 21.58 -25.95
N ASP A 179 -18.89 21.95 -26.62
CA ASP A 179 -17.56 22.08 -26.00
C ASP A 179 -17.53 23.12 -24.88
N GLU A 180 -18.29 24.20 -25.03
CA GLU A 180 -18.52 25.25 -24.02
C GLU A 180 -19.24 24.70 -22.78
N LEU A 181 -20.29 23.89 -22.96
CA LEU A 181 -21.01 23.25 -21.84
C LEU A 181 -20.10 22.28 -21.09
N ILE A 182 -19.31 21.48 -21.81
CA ILE A 182 -18.36 20.56 -21.19
C ILE A 182 -17.29 21.34 -20.40
N ALA A 183 -16.79 22.45 -20.96
CA ALA A 183 -15.82 23.30 -20.26
C ALA A 183 -16.42 23.93 -18.98
N GLN A 184 -17.67 24.38 -19.01
CA GLN A 184 -18.37 24.87 -17.83
C GLN A 184 -18.54 23.76 -16.76
N ILE A 185 -18.88 22.53 -17.17
CA ILE A 185 -19.00 21.37 -16.27
C ILE A 185 -17.69 21.03 -15.57
N ILE A 186 -16.56 21.15 -16.28
CA ILE A 186 -15.23 20.96 -15.71
C ILE A 186 -14.91 22.07 -14.71
N GLU A 187 -15.18 23.33 -15.06
CA GLU A 187 -14.92 24.48 -14.19
C GLU A 187 -15.70 24.39 -12.87
N GLU A 188 -16.94 23.89 -12.92
CA GLU A 188 -17.76 23.64 -11.74
C GLU A 188 -17.47 22.31 -11.03
N ASN A 189 -16.48 21.53 -11.51
CA ASN A 189 -16.07 20.25 -10.95
C ASN A 189 -17.21 19.21 -10.84
N GLU A 190 -18.08 19.17 -11.85
CA GLU A 190 -19.27 18.31 -11.89
C GLU A 190 -19.03 16.98 -12.65
N VAL A 191 -17.86 16.82 -13.28
CA VAL A 191 -17.49 15.69 -14.17
C VAL A 191 -17.67 14.33 -13.49
N ILE A 192 -17.03 14.11 -12.33
CA ILE A 192 -17.09 12.81 -11.64
C ILE A 192 -18.50 12.52 -11.12
N LYS A 193 -19.20 13.55 -10.63
CA LYS A 193 -20.61 13.43 -10.20
C LYS A 193 -21.51 13.03 -11.36
N LEU A 194 -21.27 13.55 -12.57
CA LEU A 194 -21.96 13.12 -13.77
C LEU A 194 -21.66 11.67 -14.15
N ILE A 195 -20.41 11.20 -14.04
CA ILE A 195 -20.10 9.77 -14.27
C ILE A 195 -20.88 8.86 -13.31
N VAL A 196 -21.04 9.26 -12.05
CA VAL A 196 -21.90 8.53 -11.09
C VAL A 196 -23.35 8.49 -11.58
N TYR A 197 -23.89 9.60 -12.09
CA TYR A 197 -25.24 9.64 -12.63
C TYR A 197 -25.38 8.79 -13.90
N PHE A 198 -24.39 8.84 -14.80
CA PHE A 198 -24.37 8.05 -16.02
C PHE A 198 -24.39 6.57 -15.69
N THR A 199 -23.62 6.14 -14.70
CA THR A 199 -23.63 4.77 -14.21
C THR A 199 -25.02 4.32 -13.73
N LYS A 200 -25.78 5.22 -13.10
CA LYS A 200 -27.17 4.93 -12.65
C LYS A 200 -28.15 4.88 -13.81
N TRP A 201 -27.97 5.70 -14.85
CA TRP A 201 -28.89 5.81 -15.97
C TRP A 201 -28.58 4.87 -17.14
N LEU A 202 -27.36 4.34 -17.18
CA LEU A 202 -26.92 3.36 -18.17
C LEU A 202 -27.78 2.09 -18.03
N ASN A 203 -28.52 1.81 -19.09
CA ASN A 203 -29.44 0.68 -19.20
C ASN A 203 -29.26 0.02 -20.57
N THR A 204 -30.02 -1.02 -20.88
CA THR A 204 -29.87 -1.78 -22.14
C THR A 204 -30.25 -0.99 -23.39
N LYS A 205 -31.03 0.08 -23.26
CA LYS A 205 -31.44 0.97 -24.35
C LYS A 205 -30.87 2.36 -24.11
N VAL A 206 -29.69 2.59 -24.66
CA VAL A 206 -28.99 3.88 -24.56
C VAL A 206 -29.52 4.79 -25.66
N ASN A 207 -29.93 5.99 -25.27
CA ASN A 207 -30.25 7.04 -26.22
C ASN A 207 -28.95 7.59 -26.84
N GLU A 208 -28.95 7.87 -28.15
CA GLU A 208 -27.76 8.35 -28.85
C GLU A 208 -27.19 9.65 -28.27
N ASN A 209 -28.04 10.62 -27.94
CA ASN A 209 -27.62 11.87 -27.27
C ASN A 209 -26.98 11.57 -25.92
N PHE A 210 -27.57 10.66 -25.14
CA PHE A 210 -26.98 10.24 -23.86
C PHE A 210 -25.61 9.55 -24.04
N ALA A 211 -25.43 8.75 -25.09
CA ALA A 211 -24.13 8.17 -25.42
C ALA A 211 -23.09 9.24 -25.77
N LEU A 212 -23.48 10.26 -26.56
CA LEU A 212 -22.62 11.42 -26.85
C LEU A 212 -22.17 12.10 -25.56
N TRP A 213 -23.09 12.36 -24.62
CA TRP A 213 -22.76 12.94 -23.32
C TRP A 213 -21.76 12.10 -22.53
N ILE A 214 -21.91 10.77 -22.50
CA ILE A 214 -20.96 9.88 -21.83
C ILE A 214 -19.56 10.07 -22.42
N PHE A 215 -19.41 10.01 -23.74
CA PHE A 215 -18.10 10.11 -24.38
C PHE A 215 -17.50 11.51 -24.26
N ARG A 216 -18.28 12.59 -24.45
CA ARG A 216 -17.77 13.96 -24.32
C ARG A 216 -17.29 14.27 -22.91
N ILE A 217 -17.99 13.80 -21.88
CA ILE A 217 -17.55 13.93 -20.49
C ILE A 217 -16.33 13.05 -20.23
N MET A 218 -16.29 11.80 -20.75
CA MET A 218 -15.11 10.95 -20.58
C MET A 218 -13.87 11.51 -21.29
N GLU A 219 -14.02 12.12 -22.46
CA GLU A 219 -12.94 12.78 -23.21
C GLU A 219 -12.39 13.99 -22.43
N SER A 220 -13.20 14.62 -21.58
CA SER A 220 -12.82 15.82 -20.83
C SER A 220 -12.18 15.54 -19.47
N ILE A 221 -12.05 14.27 -19.07
CA ILE A 221 -11.43 13.90 -17.79
C ILE A 221 -9.90 14.03 -17.89
N ASP A 222 -9.27 14.44 -16.80
CA ASP A 222 -7.82 14.55 -16.67
C ASP A 222 -7.11 13.20 -16.84
N ASP A 223 -5.88 13.23 -17.33
CA ASP A 223 -5.08 12.01 -17.54
C ASP A 223 -4.67 11.33 -16.23
N VAL A 224 -4.51 12.14 -15.18
CA VAL A 224 -4.07 11.67 -13.87
C VAL A 224 -5.28 11.69 -12.94
N LEU A 225 -5.82 10.51 -12.69
CA LEU A 225 -6.90 10.31 -11.75
C LEU A 225 -6.40 9.73 -10.44
N ASP A 226 -7.00 10.15 -9.34
CA ASP A 226 -6.79 9.50 -8.07
C ASP A 226 -7.52 8.14 -8.01
N GLY A 227 -7.26 7.37 -6.95
CA GLY A 227 -7.90 6.07 -6.79
C GLY A 227 -9.43 6.16 -6.60
N SER A 228 -9.95 7.28 -6.12
CA SER A 228 -11.38 7.50 -5.90
C SER A 228 -12.11 7.68 -7.23
N ASP A 229 -11.63 8.59 -8.06
CA ASP A 229 -12.20 8.92 -9.37
C ASP A 229 -12.04 7.75 -10.34
N LEU A 230 -10.89 7.08 -10.31
CA LEU A 230 -10.68 5.86 -11.09
C LEU A 230 -11.68 4.76 -10.69
N SER A 231 -12.02 4.63 -9.40
CA SER A 231 -13.05 3.70 -8.95
C SER A 231 -14.44 4.06 -9.48
N VAL A 232 -14.76 5.35 -9.61
CA VAL A 232 -16.02 5.82 -10.21
C VAL A 232 -16.08 5.47 -11.70
N ILE A 233 -15.02 5.73 -12.46
CA ILE A 233 -14.93 5.36 -13.88
C ILE A 233 -15.01 3.83 -14.04
N ARG A 234 -14.30 3.08 -13.19
CA ARG A 234 -14.37 1.62 -13.17
C ARG A 234 -15.80 1.11 -12.91
N ALA A 235 -16.58 1.78 -12.06
CA ALA A 235 -17.98 1.42 -11.80
C ALA A 235 -18.85 1.58 -13.06
N LEU A 236 -18.62 2.62 -13.87
CA LEU A 236 -19.25 2.77 -15.19
C LEU A 236 -18.89 1.60 -16.12
N GLY A 237 -17.62 1.21 -16.17
CA GLY A 237 -17.14 0.07 -16.95
C GLY A 237 -17.79 -1.25 -16.53
N LYS A 238 -17.84 -1.54 -15.22
CA LYS A 238 -18.55 -2.72 -14.69
C LYS A 238 -20.03 -2.71 -15.05
N LYS A 239 -20.66 -1.54 -15.00
CA LYS A 239 -22.06 -1.38 -15.39
C LYS A 239 -22.25 -1.67 -16.88
N ALA A 240 -21.39 -1.15 -17.75
CA ALA A 240 -21.40 -1.43 -19.19
C ALA A 240 -21.20 -2.93 -19.45
N LYS A 241 -20.20 -3.58 -18.85
CA LYS A 241 -19.98 -5.04 -18.94
C LYS A 241 -21.23 -5.83 -18.57
N LYS A 242 -21.87 -5.47 -17.46
CA LYS A 242 -23.12 -6.09 -17.01
C LYS A 242 -24.26 -5.86 -18.00
N GLN A 243 -24.35 -4.71 -18.66
CA GLN A 243 -25.36 -4.48 -19.68
C GLN A 243 -25.07 -5.27 -20.96
N SER A 244 -23.80 -5.41 -21.36
CA SER A 244 -23.35 -6.17 -22.52
C SER A 244 -23.75 -7.65 -22.49
N GLY A 245 -23.90 -8.24 -21.30
CA GLY A 245 -24.40 -9.62 -21.15
C GLY A 245 -25.89 -9.81 -21.44
N ASN A 246 -26.65 -8.73 -21.69
CA ASN A 246 -28.06 -8.82 -22.08
C ASN A 246 -28.22 -8.88 -23.60
N ASN A 247 -29.42 -9.21 -24.07
CA ASN A 247 -29.77 -9.10 -25.48
C ASN A 247 -29.93 -7.61 -25.86
N LEU A 248 -28.92 -7.07 -26.55
CA LEU A 248 -28.82 -5.69 -27.00
C LEU A 248 -28.95 -5.63 -28.52
N ASP A 249 -29.44 -4.51 -29.03
CA ASP A 249 -29.26 -4.22 -30.46
C ASP A 249 -27.79 -3.90 -30.77
N GLU A 250 -27.44 -3.91 -32.06
CA GLU A 250 -26.06 -3.69 -32.53
C GLU A 250 -25.50 -2.33 -32.06
N ILE A 251 -26.33 -1.30 -32.06
CA ILE A 251 -25.96 0.06 -31.65
C ILE A 251 -25.62 0.10 -30.16
N ASN A 252 -26.49 -0.41 -29.28
CA ASN A 252 -26.23 -0.41 -27.84
C ASN A 252 -25.07 -1.33 -27.48
N SER A 253 -24.94 -2.48 -28.16
CA SER A 253 -23.77 -3.36 -28.01
C SER A 253 -22.48 -2.62 -28.33
N THR A 254 -22.44 -1.88 -29.44
CA THR A 254 -21.31 -1.05 -29.84
C THR A 254 -21.00 0.04 -28.81
N ILE A 255 -22.01 0.73 -28.29
CA ILE A 255 -21.83 1.76 -27.25
C ILE A 255 -21.22 1.15 -25.99
N MET A 256 -21.73 0.02 -25.50
CA MET A 256 -21.19 -0.63 -24.31
C MET A 256 -19.76 -1.12 -24.52
N LYS A 257 -19.45 -1.71 -25.68
CA LYS A 257 -18.09 -2.11 -26.06
C LYS A 257 -17.14 -0.92 -26.10
N ARG A 258 -17.54 0.20 -26.71
CA ARG A 258 -16.73 1.43 -26.75
C ARG A 258 -16.43 1.98 -25.35
N ILE A 259 -17.42 2.01 -24.46
CA ILE A 259 -17.20 2.41 -23.05
C ILE A 259 -16.17 1.48 -22.40
N LEU A 260 -16.29 0.17 -22.58
CA LEU A 260 -15.35 -0.81 -22.03
C LEU A 260 -13.94 -0.66 -22.60
N PHE A 261 -13.80 -0.50 -23.90
CA PHE A 261 -12.50 -0.31 -24.56
C PHE A 261 -11.79 0.94 -24.05
N VAL A 262 -12.49 2.06 -23.91
CA VAL A 262 -11.90 3.28 -23.34
C VAL A 262 -11.47 3.04 -21.89
N ILE A 263 -12.33 2.46 -21.05
CA ILE A 263 -12.01 2.25 -19.62
C ILE A 263 -10.85 1.27 -19.43
N ALA A 264 -10.82 0.19 -20.18
CA ALA A 264 -9.77 -0.82 -20.07
C ALA A 264 -8.47 -0.39 -20.76
N GLY A 265 -8.58 0.22 -21.94
CA GLY A 265 -7.48 0.57 -22.82
C GLY A 265 -6.83 1.91 -22.50
N TYR A 266 -7.63 2.93 -22.18
CA TYR A 266 -7.13 4.27 -21.85
C TYR A 266 -6.83 4.40 -20.34
N TYR A 267 -7.80 4.05 -19.48
CA TYR A 267 -7.66 4.17 -18.02
C TYR A 267 -6.99 2.94 -17.36
N GLY A 268 -6.45 2.02 -18.17
CA GLY A 268 -5.65 0.88 -17.70
C GLY A 268 -6.41 -0.21 -16.96
N GLN A 269 -7.75 -0.19 -16.94
CA GLN A 269 -8.58 -1.20 -16.27
C GLN A 269 -8.74 -2.49 -17.11
N ARG A 270 -7.61 -3.06 -17.55
CA ARG A 270 -7.54 -4.17 -18.52
C ARG A 270 -8.29 -5.43 -18.07
N ASP A 271 -8.38 -5.64 -16.76
CA ASP A 271 -9.10 -6.76 -16.15
C ASP A 271 -10.61 -6.75 -16.44
N LEU A 272 -11.19 -5.62 -16.87
CA LEU A 272 -12.60 -5.56 -17.23
C LEU A 272 -12.92 -6.29 -18.54
N ILE A 273 -11.96 -6.42 -19.46
CA ILE A 273 -12.15 -7.08 -20.76
C ILE A 273 -11.65 -8.53 -20.73
N MET A 274 -10.71 -8.87 -19.85
CA MET A 274 -10.24 -10.24 -19.68
C MET A 274 -11.25 -11.05 -18.86
N GLU A 275 -12.12 -11.81 -19.53
CA GLU A 275 -12.90 -12.94 -18.98
C GLU A 275 -13.33 -13.89 -20.09
#